data_AF-A0A1C3XU85-F1
#
_entry.id   AF-A0A1C3XU85-F1
#
_cell.length_a   1.000
_cell.length_b   1.000
_cell.length_c   1.000
_cell.angle_alpha   90.00
_cell.angle_beta   90.00
_cell.angle_gamma   90.00
#
_symmetry.space_group_name_H-M   'P 1'
#
loop_
_entity.id
_entity.type
_entity.pdbx_description
1 polymer ?
#
loop_
_entity_poly.entity_id
_entity_poly.type
_entity_poly.pdbx_seq_one_letter_code
_entity_poly.pdbx_strand_id
1 'polypeptide(L)'
;KLTLRYSGMENHIPRYSCSRAWMDNGGAHCIAFGGLRVDDAIEEALLGVVGPGAVVAASAAAQGARERRDQVRDALSRDLEAARYAADRAFRQYDAADPANRLVASELEARWNRALAHAAEVEAKITMHDAAMPAPLADPASLGVLASKLKTVWDAPTTDASP
;
A
#
# COMPACT_ATOMS: atom_id res chain seq x y z
N LYS A 1 -6.42 -8.05 44.29
CA LYS A 1 -5.62 -7.89 43.06
C LYS A 1 -5.56 -9.24 42.36
N LEU A 2 -5.90 -9.28 41.07
CA LEU A 2 -5.68 -10.47 40.26
C LEU A 2 -4.20 -10.57 39.90
N THR A 3 -3.65 -11.77 40.01
CA THR A 3 -2.29 -12.11 39.59
C THR A 3 -2.35 -13.17 38.50
N LEU A 4 -1.54 -12.97 37.46
CA LEU A 4 -1.35 -13.93 36.39
C LEU A 4 -0.36 -15.00 36.83
N ARG A 5 -0.70 -16.26 36.59
CA ARG A 5 0.19 -17.41 36.72
C ARG A 5 0.08 -18.24 35.46
N TYR A 6 1.15 -18.92 35.10
CA TYR A 6 1.13 -19.88 34.01
C TYR A 6 1.23 -21.30 34.54
N SER A 7 0.57 -22.23 33.86
CA SER A 7 0.44 -23.63 34.27
C SER A 7 0.34 -24.54 33.04
N GLY A 8 0.21 -25.86 33.25
CA GLY A 8 0.09 -26.85 32.17
C GLY A 8 1.44 -27.39 31.70
N MET A 9 1.43 -28.21 30.64
CA MET A 9 2.66 -28.73 30.04
C MET A 9 3.45 -27.54 29.48
N GLU A 10 4.72 -27.44 29.89
CA GLU A 10 5.64 -26.33 29.55
C GLU A 10 5.28 -24.93 30.10
N ASN A 11 4.33 -24.78 31.03
CA ASN A 11 3.93 -23.49 31.62
C ASN A 11 3.44 -22.42 30.61
N HIS A 12 2.67 -22.82 29.59
CA HIS A 12 2.13 -21.88 28.60
C HIS A 12 0.65 -21.53 28.80
N ILE A 13 -0.07 -22.14 29.76
CA ILE A 13 -1.50 -21.89 29.94
C ILE A 13 -1.71 -20.78 30.99
N PRO A 14 -2.18 -19.58 30.61
CA PRO A 14 -2.42 -18.48 31.54
C PRO A 14 -3.58 -18.80 32.48
N ARG A 15 -3.47 -18.36 33.73
CA ARG A 15 -4.50 -18.46 34.76
C ARG A 15 -4.48 -17.21 35.63
N TYR A 16 -5.63 -16.55 35.74
CA TYR A 16 -5.82 -15.42 36.63
C TYR A 16 -6.37 -15.92 37.96
N SER A 17 -5.77 -15.47 39.06
CA SER A 17 -6.25 -15.80 40.41
C SER A 17 -6.11 -14.61 41.34
N CYS A 18 -7.05 -14.47 42.27
CA CYS A 18 -6.89 -13.55 43.39
C CYS A 18 -6.01 -14.20 44.45
N SER A 19 -4.85 -13.62 44.72
CA SER A 19 -3.92 -14.10 45.75
C SER A 19 -4.16 -13.48 47.13
N ARG A 20 -5.09 -12.52 47.26
CA ARG A 20 -5.28 -11.70 48.47
C ARG A 20 -5.57 -12.55 49.71
N ALA A 21 -6.64 -13.36 49.70
CA ALA A 21 -7.00 -14.20 50.86
C ALA A 21 -5.97 -15.29 51.17
N TRP A 22 -5.27 -15.78 50.14
CA TRP A 22 -4.19 -16.75 50.30
C TRP A 22 -2.96 -16.14 50.97
N MET A 23 -2.54 -14.94 50.57
CA MET A 23 -1.39 -14.24 51.16
C MET A 23 -1.69 -13.70 52.55
N ASP A 24 -2.90 -13.16 52.76
CA ASP A 24 -3.22 -12.47 54.01
C ASP A 24 -3.55 -13.46 55.15
N ASN A 25 -4.14 -14.63 54.86
CA ASN A 25 -4.63 -15.56 55.89
C ASN A 25 -4.44 -17.07 55.57
N GLY A 26 -3.68 -17.43 54.52
CA GLY A 26 -3.55 -18.83 54.09
C GLY A 26 -4.85 -19.46 53.55
N GLY A 27 -5.86 -18.63 53.26
CA GLY A 27 -7.18 -19.06 52.81
C GLY A 27 -7.22 -19.47 51.34
N ALA A 28 -8.36 -20.01 50.92
CA ALA A 28 -8.59 -20.35 49.51
C ALA A 28 -8.57 -19.10 48.60
N HIS A 29 -8.24 -19.29 47.32
CA HIS A 29 -8.36 -18.23 46.33
C HIS A 29 -9.81 -17.75 46.20
N CYS A 30 -10.05 -16.44 46.31
CA CYS A 30 -11.40 -15.86 46.23
C CYS A 30 -12.05 -16.05 44.85
N ILE A 31 -11.23 -16.01 43.80
CA ILE A 31 -11.62 -16.28 42.42
C ILE A 31 -10.40 -16.77 41.65
N ALA A 32 -10.59 -17.75 40.77
CA ALA A 32 -9.59 -18.19 39.81
C ALA A 32 -10.26 -18.66 38.52
N PHE A 33 -9.74 -18.25 37.37
CA PHE A 33 -10.22 -18.65 36.06
C PHE A 33 -9.07 -18.78 35.06
N GLY A 34 -9.28 -19.62 34.03
CA GLY A 34 -8.30 -19.80 32.95
C GLY A 34 -8.26 -18.58 32.04
N GLY A 35 -7.06 -18.21 31.59
CA GLY A 35 -6.83 -17.06 30.70
C GLY A 35 -7.33 -17.29 29.27
N LEU A 36 -7.37 -18.54 28.79
CA LEU A 36 -7.79 -18.87 27.42
C LEU A 36 -9.14 -18.25 27.03
N ARG A 37 -10.17 -18.33 27.90
CA ARG A 37 -11.48 -17.73 27.59
C ARG A 37 -11.49 -16.21 27.61
N VAL A 38 -10.56 -15.60 28.35
CA VAL A 38 -10.38 -14.15 28.32
C VAL A 38 -9.67 -13.74 27.04
N ASP A 39 -8.66 -14.51 26.63
CA ASP A 39 -7.93 -14.28 25.39
C ASP A 39 -8.88 -14.43 24.18
N ASP A 40 -9.71 -15.49 24.13
CA ASP A 40 -10.74 -15.68 23.09
C ASP A 40 -11.69 -14.47 22.99
N ALA A 41 -12.17 -13.97 24.12
CA ALA A 41 -13.11 -12.84 24.16
C ALA A 41 -12.45 -11.51 23.75
N ILE A 42 -11.18 -11.31 24.10
CA ILE A 42 -10.40 -10.16 23.67
C ILE A 42 -10.14 -10.23 22.17
N GLU A 43 -9.77 -11.41 21.66
CA GLU A 43 -9.53 -11.63 20.24
C GLU A 43 -10.79 -11.37 19.41
N GLU A 44 -11.94 -11.91 19.81
CA GLU A 44 -13.22 -11.68 19.13
C GLU A 44 -13.57 -10.17 19.07
N ALA A 45 -13.43 -9.47 20.20
CA ALA A 45 -13.67 -8.04 20.26
C ALA A 45 -12.69 -7.24 19.38
N LEU A 46 -11.41 -7.62 19.38
CA LEU A 46 -10.37 -6.97 18.60
C LEU A 46 -10.63 -7.16 17.10
N LEU A 47 -10.84 -8.40 16.65
CA LEU A 47 -11.07 -8.73 15.25
C LEU A 47 -12.37 -8.10 14.72
N GLY A 48 -13.40 -8.01 15.57
CA GLY A 48 -14.67 -7.33 15.25
C GLY A 48 -14.49 -5.83 14.94
N VAL A 49 -13.49 -5.18 15.54
CA VAL A 49 -13.18 -3.75 15.31
C VAL A 49 -12.17 -3.57 14.18
N VAL A 50 -11.12 -4.41 14.15
CA VAL A 50 -10.01 -4.27 13.20
C VAL A 50 -10.44 -4.60 11.78
N GLY A 51 -11.32 -5.58 11.56
CA GLY A 51 -11.76 -6.00 10.22
C GLY A 51 -12.30 -4.82 9.38
N PRO A 52 -13.34 -4.11 9.82
CA PRO A 52 -13.87 -2.96 9.10
C PRO A 52 -12.85 -1.82 8.94
N GLY A 53 -12.05 -1.54 9.98
CA GLY A 53 -11.01 -0.51 9.93
C GLY A 53 -9.92 -0.83 8.90
N ALA A 54 -9.52 -2.09 8.79
CA ALA A 54 -8.54 -2.56 7.83
C ALA A 54 -9.05 -2.42 6.38
N VAL A 55 -10.34 -2.67 6.12
CA VAL A 55 -10.94 -2.47 4.78
C VAL A 55 -10.90 -1.00 4.38
N VAL A 56 -11.29 -0.11 5.28
CA VAL A 56 -11.26 1.35 5.01
C VAL A 56 -9.82 1.81 4.76
N ALA A 57 -8.88 1.40 5.60
CA ALA A 57 -7.47 1.76 5.45
C ALA A 57 -6.87 1.23 4.14
N ALA A 58 -7.11 -0.04 3.82
CA ALA A 58 -6.63 -0.66 2.58
C ALA A 58 -7.22 0.03 1.33
N SER A 59 -8.52 0.35 1.38
CA SER A 59 -9.21 1.05 0.29
C SER A 59 -8.69 2.47 0.10
N ALA A 60 -8.47 3.22 1.19
CA ALA A 60 -7.89 4.56 1.15
C ALA A 60 -6.44 4.53 0.63
N ALA A 61 -5.64 3.56 1.06
CA ALA A 61 -4.27 3.38 0.57
C ALA A 61 -4.24 3.05 -0.93
N ALA A 62 -5.15 2.17 -1.38
CA ALA A 62 -5.32 1.83 -2.78
C ALA A 62 -5.69 3.07 -3.63
N GLN A 63 -6.64 3.87 -3.16
CA GLN A 63 -7.06 5.10 -3.81
C GLN A 63 -5.92 6.12 -3.88
N GLY A 64 -5.22 6.37 -2.77
CA GLY A 64 -4.08 7.29 -2.75
C GLY A 64 -2.89 6.82 -3.59
N ALA A 65 -2.72 5.51 -3.80
CA ALA A 65 -1.75 4.97 -4.75
C ALA A 65 -2.15 5.25 -6.21
N ARG A 66 -3.45 5.10 -6.55
CA ARG A 66 -3.98 5.46 -7.88
C ARG A 66 -3.81 6.95 -8.16
N GLU A 67 -4.23 7.81 -7.24
CA GLU A 67 -4.14 9.26 -7.41
C GLU A 67 -2.71 9.76 -7.63
N ARG A 68 -1.74 9.29 -6.82
CA ARG A 68 -0.32 9.65 -7.01
C ARG A 68 0.19 9.24 -8.37
N ARG A 69 -0.26 8.09 -8.86
CA ARG A 69 0.13 7.59 -10.17
C ARG A 69 -0.50 8.41 -11.31
N ASP A 70 -1.78 8.74 -11.19
CA ASP A 70 -2.49 9.55 -12.17
C ASP A 70 -1.84 10.94 -12.26
N GLN A 71 -1.43 11.51 -11.12
CA GLN A 71 -0.65 12.76 -11.07
C GLN A 71 0.67 12.66 -11.85
N VAL A 72 1.42 11.56 -11.70
CA VAL A 72 2.66 11.33 -12.48
C VAL A 72 2.35 11.23 -13.97
N ARG A 73 1.31 10.47 -14.35
CA ARG A 73 0.91 10.30 -15.74
C ARG A 73 0.47 11.63 -16.36
N ASP A 74 -0.25 12.46 -15.62
CA ASP A 74 -0.70 13.77 -16.07
C ASP A 74 0.46 14.76 -16.21
N ALA A 75 1.44 14.73 -15.31
CA ALA A 75 2.66 15.49 -15.45
C ALA A 75 3.42 15.10 -16.73
N LEU A 76 3.64 13.80 -16.96
CA LEU A 76 4.28 13.29 -18.17
C LEU A 76 3.50 13.66 -19.44
N SER A 77 2.17 13.66 -19.38
CA SER A 77 1.32 14.06 -20.51
C SER A 77 1.50 15.53 -20.88
N ARG A 78 1.60 16.42 -19.87
CA ARG A 78 1.91 17.84 -20.09
C ARG A 78 3.32 18.04 -20.64
N ASP A 79 4.29 17.28 -20.14
CA ASP A 79 5.67 17.32 -20.65
C ASP A 79 5.72 16.88 -22.13
N LEU A 80 4.95 15.85 -22.50
CA LEU A 80 4.86 15.37 -23.89
C LEU A 80 4.24 16.43 -24.80
N GLU A 81 3.18 17.10 -24.35
CA GLU A 81 2.56 18.21 -25.09
C GLU A 81 3.56 19.33 -25.33
N ALA A 82 4.30 19.74 -24.30
CA ALA A 82 5.34 20.77 -24.41
C ALA A 82 6.48 20.35 -25.35
N ALA A 83 6.93 19.09 -25.28
CA ALA A 83 7.98 18.56 -26.15
C ALA A 83 7.54 18.50 -27.62
N ARG A 84 6.29 18.06 -27.88
CA ARG A 84 5.69 18.04 -29.23
C ARG A 84 5.56 19.45 -29.79
N TYR A 85 5.11 20.41 -28.98
CA TYR A 85 5.04 21.81 -29.37
C TYR A 85 6.43 22.37 -29.72
N ALA A 86 7.46 22.05 -28.93
CA ALA A 86 8.82 22.48 -29.20
C ALA A 86 9.38 21.88 -30.51
N ALA A 87 9.09 20.61 -30.79
CA ALA A 87 9.46 19.95 -32.03
C ALA A 87 8.78 20.58 -33.25
N ASP A 88 7.48 20.85 -33.16
CA ASP A 88 6.72 21.51 -34.22
C ASP A 88 7.23 22.96 -34.46
N ARG A 89 7.53 23.70 -33.40
CA ARG A 89 8.13 25.03 -33.52
C ARG A 89 9.50 24.98 -34.19
N ALA A 90 10.35 24.01 -33.84
CA ALA A 90 11.67 23.85 -34.45
C ALA A 90 11.55 23.45 -35.93
N PHE A 91 10.59 22.60 -36.27
CA PHE A 91 10.26 22.25 -37.66
C PHE A 91 9.88 23.49 -38.47
N ARG A 92 8.96 24.32 -37.98
CA ARG A 92 8.57 25.57 -38.67
C ARG A 92 9.74 26.53 -38.89
N GLN A 93 10.71 26.55 -37.99
CA GLN A 93 11.94 27.36 -38.16
C GLN A 93 12.85 26.79 -39.25
N TYR A 94 13.02 25.47 -39.27
CA TYR A 94 13.78 24.77 -40.30
C TYR A 94 13.13 24.92 -41.70
N ASP A 95 11.82 24.73 -41.79
CA ASP A 95 11.05 24.82 -43.04
C ASP A 95 11.07 26.24 -43.65
N ALA A 96 11.16 27.28 -42.81
CA ALA A 96 11.28 28.66 -43.25
C ALA A 96 12.71 29.09 -43.62
N ALA A 97 13.73 28.24 -43.40
CA ALA A 97 15.13 28.58 -43.66
C ALA A 97 15.47 28.53 -45.16
N ASP A 98 16.23 29.52 -45.64
CA ASP A 98 16.73 29.52 -47.02
C ASP A 98 17.77 28.39 -47.22
N PRO A 99 17.55 27.45 -48.17
CA PRO A 99 18.48 26.36 -48.45
C PRO A 99 19.90 26.82 -48.85
N ALA A 100 20.05 28.05 -49.35
CA ALA A 100 21.36 28.63 -49.65
C ALA A 100 22.20 28.84 -48.39
N ASN A 101 21.56 29.05 -47.22
CA ASN A 101 22.20 29.23 -45.93
C ASN A 101 22.50 27.89 -45.24
N ARG A 102 23.33 27.05 -45.88
CA ARG A 102 23.57 25.65 -45.49
C ARG A 102 23.93 25.44 -44.01
N LEU A 103 24.76 26.33 -43.43
CA LEU A 103 25.14 26.24 -42.02
C LEU A 103 23.96 26.50 -41.07
N VAL A 104 23.10 27.46 -41.42
CA VAL A 104 21.89 27.77 -40.64
C VAL A 104 20.89 26.62 -40.75
N ALA A 105 20.68 26.10 -41.97
CA ALA A 105 19.83 24.94 -42.20
C ALA A 105 20.29 23.71 -41.39
N SER A 106 21.60 23.42 -41.38
CA SER A 106 22.13 22.29 -40.61
C SER A 106 21.96 22.44 -39.09
N GLU A 107 22.09 23.66 -38.54
CA GLU A 107 21.89 23.87 -37.11
C GLU A 107 20.41 23.79 -36.73
N LEU A 108 19.51 24.31 -37.57
CA LEU A 108 18.06 24.20 -37.37
C LEU A 108 17.58 22.76 -37.47
N GLU A 109 18.12 21.98 -38.41
CA GLU A 109 17.88 20.54 -38.51
C GLU A 109 18.36 19.82 -37.23
N ALA A 110 19.59 20.09 -36.78
CA ALA A 110 20.12 19.52 -35.54
C ALA A 110 19.24 19.86 -34.32
N ARG A 111 18.74 21.11 -34.24
CA ARG A 111 17.81 21.54 -33.19
C ARG A 111 16.47 20.81 -33.27
N TRP A 112 15.92 20.65 -34.47
CA TRP A 112 14.67 19.91 -34.68
C TRP A 112 14.83 18.44 -34.29
N ASN A 113 15.92 17.79 -34.72
CA ASN A 113 16.25 16.41 -34.34
C ASN A 113 16.38 16.23 -32.83
N ARG A 114 17.02 17.18 -32.12
CA ARG A 114 17.07 17.17 -30.64
C ARG A 114 15.67 17.27 -30.01
N ALA A 115 14.80 18.11 -30.56
CA ALA A 115 13.43 18.25 -30.07
C ALA A 115 12.58 16.99 -30.32
N LEU A 116 12.74 16.34 -31.48
CA LEU A 116 12.09 15.06 -31.78
C LEU A 116 12.57 13.95 -30.84
N ALA A 117 13.89 13.85 -30.61
CA ALA A 117 14.46 12.88 -29.68
C ALA A 117 13.88 13.07 -28.26
N HIS A 118 13.78 14.32 -27.79
CA HIS A 118 13.17 14.60 -26.50
C HIS A 118 11.68 14.22 -26.42
N ALA A 119 10.89 14.48 -27.46
CA ALA A 119 9.50 14.05 -27.51
C ALA A 119 9.37 12.52 -27.43
N ALA A 120 10.23 11.79 -28.15
CA ALA A 120 10.28 10.33 -28.11
C ALA A 120 10.70 9.80 -26.71
N GLU A 121 11.64 10.44 -26.03
CA GLU A 121 12.03 10.09 -24.66
C GLU A 121 10.85 10.22 -23.67
N VAL A 122 10.07 11.30 -23.77
CA VAL A 122 8.91 11.49 -22.88
C VAL A 122 7.82 10.46 -23.18
N GLU A 123 7.57 10.15 -24.45
CA GLU A 123 6.62 9.12 -24.86
C GLU A 123 7.04 7.72 -24.38
N ALA A 124 8.34 7.41 -24.42
CA ALA A 124 8.87 6.18 -23.84
C ALA A 124 8.67 6.11 -22.32
N LYS A 125 8.85 7.23 -21.60
CA LYS A 125 8.58 7.30 -20.14
C LYS A 125 7.11 7.03 -19.83
N ILE A 126 6.18 7.57 -20.62
CA ILE A 126 4.74 7.28 -20.46
C ILE A 126 4.47 5.79 -20.69
N THR A 127 5.02 5.23 -21.78
CA THR A 127 4.85 3.81 -22.11
C THR A 127 5.38 2.91 -20.99
N MET A 128 6.55 3.22 -20.43
CA MET A 128 7.12 2.49 -19.29
C MET A 128 6.25 2.64 -18.02
N HIS A 129 5.76 3.84 -17.75
CA HIS A 129 4.87 4.11 -16.60
C HIS A 129 3.56 3.34 -16.72
N ASP A 130 2.98 3.26 -17.91
CA ASP A 130 1.75 2.51 -18.18
C ASP A 130 2.01 1.00 -18.17
N ALA A 131 3.14 0.53 -18.68
CA ALA A 131 3.52 -0.89 -18.60
C ALA A 131 3.78 -1.34 -17.17
N ALA A 132 4.28 -0.45 -16.30
CA ALA A 132 4.47 -0.72 -14.88
C ALA A 132 3.15 -0.75 -14.07
N MET A 133 1.97 -0.78 -14.73
CA MET A 133 0.69 -0.98 -14.04
C MET A 133 0.70 -2.29 -13.24
N PRO A 134 0.64 -2.25 -11.90
CA PRO A 134 0.28 -3.45 -11.15
C PRO A 134 -1.17 -3.81 -11.48
N ALA A 135 -1.48 -5.10 -11.37
CA ALA A 135 -2.85 -5.59 -11.53
C ALA A 135 -3.82 -4.75 -10.68
N PRO A 136 -5.05 -4.51 -11.17
CA PRO A 136 -6.03 -3.71 -10.44
C PRO A 136 -6.15 -4.23 -9.01
N LEU A 137 -5.96 -3.33 -8.05
CA LEU A 137 -6.18 -3.61 -6.63
C LEU A 137 -7.58 -4.21 -6.47
N ALA A 138 -7.64 -5.28 -5.67
CA ALA A 138 -8.84 -6.07 -5.46
C ALA A 138 -10.04 -5.16 -5.11
N ASP A 139 -11.20 -5.47 -5.67
CA ASP A 139 -12.45 -4.72 -5.46
C ASP A 139 -12.73 -4.55 -3.96
N PRO A 140 -13.12 -3.36 -3.48
CA PRO A 140 -13.55 -3.16 -2.09
C PRO A 140 -14.52 -4.23 -1.56
N ALA A 141 -15.39 -4.80 -2.40
CA ALA A 141 -16.25 -5.91 -1.99
C ALA A 141 -15.44 -7.18 -1.64
N SER A 142 -14.37 -7.47 -2.36
CA SER A 142 -13.46 -8.58 -2.07
C SER A 142 -12.66 -8.36 -0.77
N LEU A 143 -12.30 -7.12 -0.45
CA LEU A 143 -11.70 -6.75 0.84
C LEU A 143 -12.69 -6.95 1.99
N GLY A 144 -13.97 -6.64 1.77
CA GLY A 144 -15.05 -6.92 2.73
C GLY A 144 -15.20 -8.42 3.01
N VAL A 145 -15.16 -9.25 1.97
CA VAL A 145 -15.20 -10.72 2.11
C VAL A 145 -13.97 -11.23 2.87
N LEU A 146 -12.78 -10.72 2.58
CA LEU A 146 -11.56 -11.04 3.32
C LEU A 146 -11.68 -10.66 4.79
N ALA A 147 -12.19 -9.46 5.09
CA ALA A 147 -12.41 -9.01 6.46
C ALA A 147 -13.45 -9.87 7.21
N SER A 148 -14.51 -10.31 6.55
CA SER A 148 -15.49 -11.23 7.15
C SER A 148 -14.90 -12.62 7.45
N LYS A 149 -13.83 -13.01 6.76
CA LYS A 149 -13.10 -14.26 6.96
C LYS A 149 -11.86 -14.09 7.83
N LEU A 150 -11.65 -12.90 8.41
CA LEU A 150 -10.44 -12.56 9.15
C LEU A 150 -10.21 -13.54 10.32
N LYS A 151 -11.26 -13.91 11.06
CA LYS A 151 -11.18 -14.92 12.13
C LYS A 151 -10.71 -16.27 11.61
N THR A 152 -11.23 -16.72 10.48
CA THR A 152 -10.84 -18.01 9.87
C THR A 152 -9.38 -18.01 9.43
N VAL A 153 -8.86 -16.88 8.94
CA VAL A 153 -7.43 -16.74 8.60
C VAL A 153 -6.59 -16.67 9.87
N TRP A 154 -7.03 -15.91 10.88
CA TRP A 154 -6.35 -15.78 12.16
C TRP A 154 -6.17 -17.13 12.87
N ASP A 155 -7.19 -17.98 12.82
CA ASP A 155 -7.19 -19.32 13.42
C ASP A 155 -6.48 -20.39 12.57
N ALA A 156 -6.08 -20.06 11.33
CA ALA A 156 -5.49 -21.04 10.45
C ALA A 156 -4.10 -21.48 10.97
N PRO A 157 -3.77 -22.78 11.00
CA PRO A 157 -2.47 -23.27 11.48
C PRO A 157 -1.29 -22.85 10.59
N THR A 158 -1.57 -22.31 9.40
CA THR A 158 -0.59 -21.71 8.49
C THR A 158 -0.31 -20.24 8.78
N THR A 159 -1.12 -19.61 9.64
CA THR A 159 -0.94 -18.23 10.06
C THR A 159 0.03 -18.25 11.23
N ASP A 160 1.29 -17.96 10.92
CA ASP A 160 2.35 -17.95 11.92
C ASP A 160 2.14 -16.78 12.88
N ALA A 161 1.83 -17.08 14.14
CA ALA A 161 1.65 -16.10 15.21
C ALA A 161 2.97 -15.81 15.96
N SER A 162 4.10 -15.93 15.26
CA SER A 162 5.42 -15.76 15.87
C SER A 162 5.83 -14.27 15.90
N PRO A 163 6.34 -13.75 17.03
CA PRO A 163 6.77 -12.36 17.19
C PRO A 163 8.06 -12.00 16.42
#